data_AF-A0AAV4A448-F1
#
_entry.id   AF-A0AAV4A448-F1
#
_cell.length_a   1.000
_cell.length_b   1.000
_cell.length_c   1.000
_cell.angle_alpha   90.00
_cell.angle_beta   90.00
_cell.angle_gamma   90.00
#
_symmetry.space_group_name_H-M   'P 1'
#
loop_
_entity.id
_entity.type
_entity.pdbx_description
1 polymer ?
#
loop_
_entity_poly.entity_id
_entity_poly.type
_entity_poly.pdbx_seq_one_letter_code
_entity_poly.pdbx_strand_id
1 'polypeptide(L)'
;MYWEQTAAMRIKNKTSTFQDIKRGVRQGCVLSPDLFSLYSEIIMRNLENHPGIKVGGQNINNLRYADDTMLIAENKEDLQKLINIVEEESRKKGLELNSKKTEVMCYIEPVLMYGCEAWTISKQIQNELEATEIWFLRRMLRIPWTAKKTNKRVLNEVNKRRSRVRTIWKRQATFLGHVMRRGKLEHLVTTGKFEGKRSRGRQREKIMDGLAKWLGPGKVSDTLAAVKDRDLWRDMIANAYKQGT
;
A
#
# COMPACT_ATOMS: atom_id res chain seq x y z
N MET A 1 -7.16 5.96 -41.82
CA MET A 1 -5.90 6.13 -41.05
C MET A 1 -5.33 4.81 -40.54
N TYR A 2 -6.16 3.83 -40.14
CA TYR A 2 -5.74 2.49 -39.68
C TYR A 2 -6.00 1.34 -40.67
N TRP A 3 -6.46 1.65 -41.88
CA TRP A 3 -6.71 0.68 -42.93
C TRP A 3 -5.44 0.46 -43.76
N GLU A 4 -5.15 -0.79 -44.13
CA GLU A 4 -4.02 -1.17 -45.02
C GLU A 4 -2.65 -0.62 -44.56
N GLN A 5 -2.39 -0.64 -43.25
CA GLN A 5 -1.09 -0.21 -42.73
C GLN A 5 0.00 -1.25 -43.02
N THR A 6 1.19 -0.77 -43.39
CA THR A 6 2.40 -1.58 -43.50
C THR A 6 3.50 -1.06 -42.58
N ALA A 7 4.34 -1.96 -42.08
CA ALA A 7 5.52 -1.62 -41.28
C ALA A 7 6.74 -2.42 -41.71
N ALA A 8 7.93 -1.83 -41.53
CA ALA A 8 9.22 -2.48 -41.71
C ALA A 8 10.11 -2.19 -40.49
N MET A 9 10.95 -3.16 -40.11
CA MET A 9 11.93 -3.00 -39.03
C MET A 9 13.23 -2.43 -39.59
N ARG A 10 13.78 -1.39 -38.96
CA ARG A 10 15.10 -0.84 -39.27
C ARG A 10 16.10 -1.18 -38.17
N ILE A 11 17.15 -1.92 -38.52
CA ILE A 11 18.27 -2.24 -37.63
C ILE A 11 19.55 -1.65 -38.24
N LYS A 12 20.15 -0.68 -37.55
CA LYS A 12 21.27 0.13 -38.07
C LYS A 12 20.89 0.75 -39.44
N ASN A 13 21.61 0.41 -40.50
CA ASN A 13 21.39 0.91 -41.87
C ASN A 13 20.64 -0.07 -42.78
N LYS A 14 20.05 -1.14 -42.24
CA LYS A 14 19.25 -2.11 -43.01
C LYS A 14 17.79 -2.04 -42.60
N THR A 15 16.91 -1.95 -43.60
CA THR A 15 15.46 -1.96 -43.43
C THR A 15 14.92 -3.30 -43.96
N SER A 16 14.02 -3.94 -43.22
CA SER A 16 13.36 -5.17 -43.66
C SER A 16 12.37 -4.89 -44.80
N THR A 17 11.82 -5.96 -45.37
CA THR A 17 10.63 -5.84 -46.21
C THR A 17 9.45 -5.31 -45.39
N PHE A 18 8.55 -4.59 -46.07
CA PHE A 18 7.30 -4.14 -45.50
C PHE A 18 6.34 -5.31 -45.32
N GLN A 19 5.66 -5.35 -44.18
CA GLN A 19 4.62 -6.32 -43.88
C GLN A 19 3.35 -5.60 -43.46
N ASP A 20 2.20 -6.18 -43.78
CA ASP A 20 0.89 -5.67 -43.39
C ASP A 20 0.68 -5.80 -41.87
N ILE A 21 0.27 -4.71 -41.25
CA ILE A 21 -0.14 -4.68 -39.84
C ILE A 21 -1.58 -5.14 -39.75
N LYS A 22 -1.79 -6.36 -39.25
CA LYS A 22 -3.14 -6.94 -39.07
C LYS A 22 -3.79 -6.60 -37.73
N ARG A 23 -2.98 -6.29 -36.71
CA ARG A 23 -3.44 -6.01 -35.34
C ARG A 23 -2.55 -4.95 -34.69
N GLY A 24 -3.16 -4.08 -33.90
CA GLY A 24 -2.46 -3.06 -33.11
C GLY A 24 -2.76 -1.63 -33.57
N VAL A 25 -2.42 -0.68 -32.70
CA VAL A 25 -2.48 0.76 -32.98
C VAL A 25 -1.07 1.30 -33.21
N ARG A 26 -0.95 2.42 -33.93
CA ARG A 26 0.34 2.96 -34.37
C ARG A 26 1.00 3.71 -33.22
N GLN A 27 2.16 3.27 -32.76
CA GLN A 27 2.88 3.98 -31.71
C GLN A 27 3.26 5.40 -32.17
N GLY A 28 3.04 6.39 -31.30
CA GLY A 28 3.29 7.80 -31.59
C GLY A 28 2.20 8.52 -32.40
N CYS A 29 1.10 7.84 -32.76
CA CYS A 29 -0.06 8.50 -33.37
C CYS A 29 -0.96 9.10 -32.28
N VAL A 30 -1.43 10.33 -32.51
CA VAL A 30 -2.29 11.08 -31.57
C VAL A 30 -3.63 10.39 -31.31
N LEU A 31 -4.16 9.63 -32.29
CA LEU A 31 -5.44 8.92 -32.17
C LEU A 31 -5.32 7.51 -31.54
N SER A 32 -4.11 6.97 -31.42
CA SER A 32 -3.92 5.62 -30.86
C SER A 32 -4.44 5.48 -29.43
N PRO A 33 -4.20 6.43 -28.51
CA PRO A 33 -4.70 6.33 -27.15
C PRO A 33 -6.22 6.27 -27.08
N ASP A 34 -6.92 7.10 -27.87
CA ASP A 34 -8.39 7.15 -27.87
C ASP A 34 -9.00 5.85 -28.41
N LEU A 35 -8.45 5.35 -29.52
CA LEU A 35 -8.89 4.08 -30.12
C LEU A 35 -8.67 2.91 -29.18
N PHE A 36 -7.51 2.85 -28.52
CA PHE A 36 -7.22 1.81 -27.55
C PHE A 36 -8.15 1.92 -26.32
N SER A 37 -8.42 3.14 -25.86
CA SER A 37 -9.32 3.37 -24.72
C SER A 37 -10.74 2.90 -25.03
N LEU A 38 -11.29 3.26 -26.20
CA LEU A 38 -12.59 2.77 -26.67
C LEU A 38 -12.62 1.23 -26.78
N TYR A 39 -11.54 0.64 -27.27
CA TYR A 39 -11.44 -0.81 -27.38
C TYR A 39 -11.44 -1.51 -26.02
N SER A 40 -10.64 -1.00 -25.07
CA SER A 40 -10.58 -1.51 -23.70
C SER A 40 -11.93 -1.36 -22.97
N GLU A 41 -12.67 -0.28 -23.24
CA GLU A 41 -13.98 -0.03 -22.66
C GLU A 41 -14.98 -1.13 -23.01
N ILE A 42 -14.95 -1.65 -24.25
CA ILE A 42 -15.82 -2.75 -24.67
C ILE A 42 -15.57 -4.02 -23.84
N ILE A 43 -14.32 -4.30 -23.48
CA ILE A 43 -13.94 -5.45 -22.65
C ILE A 43 -14.43 -5.21 -21.21
N MET A 44 -14.22 -3.99 -20.70
CA MET A 44 -14.43 -3.65 -19.29
C MET A 44 -15.91 -3.41 -18.94
N ARG A 45 -16.76 -3.06 -19.90
CA ARG A 45 -18.22 -2.96 -19.71
C ARG A 45 -18.85 -4.23 -19.17
N ASN A 46 -18.30 -5.39 -19.53
CA ASN A 46 -18.77 -6.67 -19.01
C ASN A 46 -18.57 -6.79 -17.49
N LEU A 47 -17.73 -5.94 -16.86
CA LEU A 47 -17.52 -5.94 -15.43
C LEU A 47 -18.54 -5.07 -14.68
N GLU A 48 -19.31 -4.18 -15.31
CA GLU A 48 -20.16 -3.19 -14.59
C GLU A 48 -21.11 -3.83 -13.58
N ASN A 49 -21.66 -5.00 -13.90
CA ASN A 49 -22.61 -5.73 -13.06
C ASN A 49 -21.96 -6.73 -12.09
N HIS A 50 -20.63 -6.74 -11.98
CA HIS A 50 -19.89 -7.66 -11.12
C HIS A 50 -19.46 -7.03 -9.79
N PRO A 51 -19.21 -7.86 -8.75
CA PRO A 51 -18.82 -7.39 -7.43
C PRO A 51 -17.56 -6.50 -7.48
N GLY A 52 -17.56 -5.45 -6.65
CA GLY A 52 -16.46 -4.51 -6.46
C GLY A 52 -16.51 -3.94 -5.05
N ILE A 53 -15.84 -2.80 -4.83
CA ILE A 53 -15.90 -2.05 -3.57
C ILE A 53 -16.87 -0.88 -3.71
N LYS A 54 -17.72 -0.66 -2.70
CA LYS A 54 -18.62 0.48 -2.66
C LYS A 54 -17.92 1.73 -2.15
N VAL A 55 -17.85 2.79 -2.97
CA VAL A 55 -17.30 4.10 -2.60
C VAL A 55 -18.32 5.17 -2.96
N GLY A 56 -18.79 5.95 -1.98
CA GLY A 56 -19.78 7.01 -2.21
C GLY A 56 -21.11 6.51 -2.79
N GLY A 57 -21.49 5.25 -2.53
CA GLY A 57 -22.70 4.61 -3.08
C GLY A 57 -22.52 4.00 -4.47
N GLN A 58 -21.38 4.20 -5.13
CA GLN A 58 -21.06 3.60 -6.43
C GLN A 58 -20.21 2.33 -6.25
N ASN A 59 -20.42 1.35 -7.13
CA ASN A 59 -19.61 0.13 -7.17
C ASN A 59 -18.37 0.36 -8.05
N ILE A 60 -17.19 0.19 -7.48
CA ILE A 60 -15.91 0.34 -8.19
C ILE A 60 -15.20 -1.01 -8.17
N ASN A 61 -15.07 -1.64 -9.33
CA ASN A 61 -14.36 -2.91 -9.51
C ASN A 61 -13.13 -2.82 -10.41
N ASN A 62 -12.92 -1.67 -11.07
CA ASN A 62 -11.74 -1.41 -11.87
C ASN A 62 -11.32 0.06 -11.81
N LEU A 63 -10.00 0.29 -11.90
CA LEU A 63 -9.35 1.58 -12.13
C LEU A 63 -8.44 1.42 -13.34
N ARG A 64 -8.44 2.38 -14.25
CA ARG A 64 -7.76 2.25 -15.55
C ARG A 64 -6.94 3.50 -15.84
N TYR A 65 -5.73 3.28 -16.34
CA TYR A 65 -4.87 4.32 -16.86
C TYR A 65 -4.17 3.79 -18.12
N ALA A 66 -4.64 4.21 -19.30
CA ALA A 66 -4.19 3.66 -20.58
C ALA A 66 -4.28 2.12 -20.61
N ASP A 67 -3.15 1.42 -20.76
CA ASP A 67 -3.04 -0.04 -20.76
C ASP A 67 -2.94 -0.66 -19.36
N ASP A 68 -2.60 0.14 -18.34
CA ASP A 68 -2.56 -0.31 -16.96
C ASP A 68 -3.98 -0.36 -16.37
N THR A 69 -4.41 -1.57 -16.00
CA THR A 69 -5.73 -1.83 -15.40
C THR A 69 -5.55 -2.46 -14.02
N MET A 70 -6.18 -1.88 -13.00
CA MET A 70 -6.27 -2.42 -11.65
C MET A 70 -7.69 -2.92 -11.41
N LEU A 71 -7.82 -4.21 -11.09
CA LEU A 71 -9.08 -4.81 -10.64
C LEU A 71 -9.17 -4.79 -9.11
N ILE A 72 -10.36 -4.54 -8.59
CA ILE A 72 -10.60 -4.33 -7.16
C ILE A 72 -11.81 -5.15 -6.71
N ALA A 73 -11.64 -5.95 -5.66
CA ALA A 73 -12.72 -6.70 -5.03
C ALA A 73 -12.48 -6.83 -3.52
N GLU A 74 -13.54 -7.13 -2.76
CA GLU A 74 -13.48 -7.29 -1.30
C GLU A 74 -12.83 -8.62 -0.86
N ASN A 75 -12.84 -9.63 -1.71
CA ASN A 75 -12.33 -10.97 -1.42
C ASN A 75 -11.65 -11.61 -2.64
N LYS A 76 -10.88 -12.67 -2.37
CA LYS A 76 -10.08 -13.38 -3.39
C LYS A 76 -10.98 -14.02 -4.45
N GLU A 77 -12.10 -14.59 -4.03
CA GLU A 77 -13.02 -15.31 -4.91
C GLU A 77 -13.63 -14.38 -5.96
N ASP A 78 -14.07 -13.19 -5.56
CA ASP A 78 -14.61 -12.18 -6.46
C ASP A 78 -13.52 -11.56 -7.34
N LEU A 79 -12.32 -11.32 -6.79
CA LEU A 79 -11.18 -10.89 -7.61
C LEU A 79 -10.85 -11.91 -8.71
N GLN A 80 -10.86 -13.20 -8.38
CA GLN A 80 -10.62 -14.26 -9.36
C GLN A 80 -11.69 -14.31 -10.43
N LYS A 81 -12.97 -14.10 -10.07
CA LYS A 81 -14.06 -14.00 -11.06
C LYS A 81 -13.82 -12.84 -12.03
N LEU A 82 -13.46 -11.66 -11.52
CA LEU A 82 -13.15 -10.50 -12.35
C LEU A 82 -12.00 -10.79 -13.32
N ILE A 83 -10.92 -11.41 -12.83
CA ILE A 83 -9.76 -11.79 -13.66
C ILE A 83 -10.18 -12.73 -14.79
N ASN A 84 -10.96 -13.78 -14.47
CA ASN A 84 -11.40 -14.76 -15.47
C ASN A 84 -12.26 -14.12 -16.57
N ILE A 85 -13.16 -13.19 -16.19
CA ILE A 85 -13.99 -12.45 -17.14
C ILE A 85 -13.12 -11.59 -18.06
N VAL A 86 -12.20 -10.81 -17.49
CA VAL A 86 -11.29 -9.97 -18.29
C VAL A 86 -10.44 -10.82 -19.22
N GLU A 87 -9.93 -11.97 -18.77
CA GLU A 87 -9.12 -12.87 -19.59
C GLU A 87 -9.92 -13.47 -20.76
N GLU A 88 -11.16 -13.91 -20.51
CA GLU A 88 -12.03 -14.45 -21.54
C GLU A 88 -12.40 -13.39 -22.58
N GLU A 89 -12.84 -12.21 -22.14
CA GLU A 89 -13.26 -11.12 -23.01
C GLU A 89 -12.07 -10.52 -23.78
N SER A 90 -10.91 -10.37 -23.15
CA SER A 90 -9.68 -9.92 -23.81
C SER A 90 -9.30 -10.87 -24.94
N ARG A 91 -9.36 -12.19 -24.69
CA ARG A 91 -9.01 -13.22 -25.69
C ARG A 91 -9.98 -13.24 -26.86
N LYS A 92 -11.29 -13.06 -26.64
CA LYS A 92 -12.29 -12.88 -27.72
C LYS A 92 -11.96 -11.67 -28.61
N LYS A 93 -11.29 -10.67 -28.04
CA LYS A 93 -10.83 -9.44 -28.68
C LYS A 93 -9.36 -9.51 -29.13
N GLY A 94 -8.71 -10.68 -29.04
CA GLY A 94 -7.33 -10.85 -29.49
C GLY A 94 -6.28 -10.09 -28.66
N LEU A 95 -6.62 -9.75 -27.41
CA LEU A 95 -5.69 -9.27 -26.38
C LEU A 95 -5.37 -10.41 -25.41
N GLU A 96 -4.16 -10.39 -24.88
CA GLU A 96 -3.69 -11.37 -23.90
C GLU A 96 -3.21 -10.65 -22.65
N LEU A 97 -3.62 -11.17 -21.48
CA LEU A 97 -3.14 -10.69 -20.20
C LEU A 97 -1.72 -11.19 -19.96
N ASN A 98 -0.82 -10.29 -19.58
CA ASN A 98 0.54 -10.66 -19.23
C ASN A 98 0.62 -11.13 -17.77
N SER A 99 0.40 -12.42 -17.56
CA SER A 99 0.43 -13.04 -16.22
C SER A 99 1.74 -12.83 -15.47
N LYS A 100 2.88 -12.62 -16.16
CA LYS A 100 4.17 -12.33 -15.51
C LYS A 100 4.25 -10.90 -14.96
N LYS A 101 3.42 -9.98 -15.43
CA LYS A 101 3.35 -8.59 -14.97
C LYS A 101 2.16 -8.33 -14.06
N THR A 102 1.13 -9.18 -14.10
CA THR A 102 -0.06 -9.04 -13.27
C THR A 102 0.21 -9.53 -11.86
N GLU A 103 0.19 -8.60 -10.90
CA GLU A 103 0.43 -8.88 -9.49
C GLU A 103 -0.86 -8.69 -8.67
N VAL A 104 -1.06 -9.56 -7.67
CA VAL A 104 -2.19 -9.45 -6.74
C VAL A 104 -1.73 -8.75 -5.47
N MET A 105 -2.36 -7.62 -5.15
CA MET A 105 -2.05 -6.81 -3.98
C MET A 105 -3.20 -6.81 -2.97
N CYS A 106 -2.88 -6.94 -1.68
CA CYS A 106 -3.82 -6.78 -0.58
C CYS A 106 -3.61 -5.42 0.09
N TYR A 107 -4.61 -4.54 -0.01
CA TYR A 107 -4.51 -3.14 0.42
C TYR A 107 -4.89 -2.86 1.87
N ILE A 108 -5.23 -3.90 2.66
CA ILE A 108 -5.66 -3.71 4.05
C ILE A 108 -4.56 -3.05 4.89
N GLU A 109 -3.33 -3.57 4.80
CA GLU A 109 -2.23 -3.10 5.63
C GLU A 109 -1.65 -1.74 5.19
N PRO A 110 -1.40 -1.48 3.89
CA PRO A 110 -0.95 -0.16 3.45
C PRO A 110 -1.91 0.96 3.83
N VAL A 111 -3.22 0.74 3.69
CA VAL A 111 -4.25 1.72 4.06
C VAL A 111 -4.29 1.93 5.56
N LEU A 112 -4.28 0.85 6.35
CA LEU A 112 -4.24 0.95 7.82
C LEU A 112 -3.01 1.70 8.32
N MET A 113 -1.88 1.58 7.62
CA MET A 113 -0.60 2.13 8.03
C MET A 113 -0.29 3.48 7.35
N TYR A 114 -1.26 4.08 6.68
CA TYR A 114 -1.07 5.35 5.98
C TYR A 114 -0.86 6.49 6.98
N GLY A 115 0.24 7.23 6.82
CA GLY A 115 0.59 8.36 7.68
C GLY A 115 0.89 7.99 9.14
N CYS A 116 1.11 6.71 9.44
CA CYS A 116 1.39 6.25 10.81
C CYS A 116 2.63 6.91 11.43
N GLU A 117 3.53 7.46 10.59
CA GLU A 117 4.71 8.22 10.98
C GLU A 117 4.38 9.44 11.85
N ALA A 118 3.21 10.04 11.67
CA ALA A 118 2.78 11.25 12.37
C ALA A 118 1.81 10.96 13.54
N TRP A 119 1.49 9.69 13.80
CA TRP A 119 0.52 9.33 14.83
C TRP A 119 1.11 9.37 16.23
N THR A 120 0.34 9.84 17.21
CA THR A 120 0.66 9.64 18.62
C THR A 120 0.17 8.26 19.04
N ILE A 121 1.07 7.28 19.17
CA ILE A 121 0.72 5.88 19.46
C ILE A 121 0.46 5.69 20.96
N SER A 122 -0.72 6.09 21.40
CA SER A 122 -1.20 5.87 22.77
C SER A 122 -1.50 4.40 23.04
N LYS A 123 -1.65 4.02 24.32
CA LYS A 123 -2.05 2.65 24.67
C LYS A 123 -3.41 2.27 24.08
N GLN A 124 -4.32 3.23 23.95
CA GLN A 124 -5.62 3.04 23.33
C GLN A 124 -5.48 2.69 21.85
N ILE A 125 -4.74 3.50 21.07
CA ILE A 125 -4.52 3.26 19.64
C ILE A 125 -3.80 1.92 19.42
N GLN A 126 -2.85 1.55 20.28
CA GLN A 126 -2.22 0.23 20.23
C GLN A 126 -3.25 -0.90 20.38
N ASN A 127 -4.16 -0.79 21.36
CA ASN A 127 -5.19 -1.81 21.59
C ASN A 127 -6.19 -1.87 20.41
N GLU A 128 -6.56 -0.73 19.84
CA GLU A 128 -7.41 -0.65 18.65
C GLU A 128 -6.74 -1.33 17.45
N LEU A 129 -5.49 -1.00 17.15
CA LEU A 129 -4.71 -1.63 16.07
C LEU A 129 -4.57 -3.14 16.25
N GLU A 130 -4.29 -3.61 17.47
CA GLU A 130 -4.22 -5.04 17.78
C GLU A 130 -5.59 -5.72 17.60
N ALA A 131 -6.68 -5.07 18.01
CA ALA A 131 -8.03 -5.60 17.85
C ALA A 131 -8.43 -5.67 16.37
N THR A 132 -8.13 -4.62 15.58
CA THR A 132 -8.37 -4.59 14.14
C THR A 132 -7.57 -5.69 13.43
N GLU A 133 -6.30 -5.90 13.78
CA GLU A 133 -5.48 -6.99 13.22
C GLU A 133 -6.13 -8.36 13.49
N ILE A 134 -6.53 -8.62 14.75
CA ILE A 134 -7.21 -9.87 15.11
C ILE A 134 -8.54 -10.01 14.40
N TRP A 135 -9.29 -8.93 14.24
CA TRP A 135 -10.56 -8.92 13.52
C TRP A 135 -10.38 -9.33 12.05
N PHE A 136 -9.39 -8.75 11.36
CA PHE A 136 -9.03 -9.15 9.99
C PHE A 136 -8.64 -10.63 9.92
N LEU A 137 -7.79 -11.12 10.82
CA LEU A 137 -7.36 -12.51 10.85
C LEU A 137 -8.55 -13.47 11.05
N ARG A 138 -9.47 -13.16 11.96
CA ARG A 138 -10.67 -13.97 12.19
C ARG A 138 -11.58 -14.01 10.96
N ARG A 139 -11.71 -12.89 10.25
CA ARG A 139 -12.50 -12.80 9.01
C ARG A 139 -11.87 -13.65 7.90
N MET A 140 -10.55 -13.54 7.69
CA MET A 140 -9.83 -14.32 6.69
C MET A 140 -9.86 -15.83 6.96
N LEU A 141 -9.73 -16.23 8.22
CA LEU A 141 -9.81 -17.63 8.65
C LEU A 141 -11.26 -18.16 8.77
N ARG A 142 -12.27 -17.33 8.45
CA ARG A 142 -13.71 -17.65 8.58
C ARG A 142 -14.08 -18.22 9.96
N ILE A 143 -13.51 -17.67 11.04
CA ILE A 143 -13.78 -18.12 12.41
C ILE A 143 -15.08 -17.49 12.90
N PRO A 144 -16.16 -18.26 13.13
CA PRO A 144 -17.38 -17.70 13.69
C PRO A 144 -17.17 -17.30 15.16
N TRP A 145 -17.95 -16.32 15.63
CA TRP A 145 -17.87 -15.86 17.01
C TRP A 145 -18.17 -16.97 18.03
N THR A 146 -19.01 -17.94 17.67
CA THR A 146 -19.39 -19.12 18.47
C THR A 146 -18.23 -20.07 18.74
N ALA A 147 -17.18 -20.04 17.91
CA ALA A 147 -16.02 -20.92 18.07
C ALA A 147 -15.21 -20.63 19.33
N LYS A 148 -15.42 -19.47 19.99
CA LYS A 148 -14.73 -19.03 21.22
C LYS A 148 -13.19 -19.22 21.18
N LYS A 149 -12.58 -19.18 19.98
CA LYS A 149 -11.12 -19.25 19.80
C LYS A 149 -10.47 -18.03 20.44
N THR A 150 -9.39 -18.22 21.20
CA THR A 150 -8.63 -17.12 21.83
C THR A 150 -7.74 -16.39 20.81
N ASN A 151 -7.43 -15.12 21.06
CA ASN A 151 -6.57 -14.31 20.16
C ASN A 151 -5.17 -14.92 19.99
N LYS A 152 -4.62 -15.57 21.03
CA LYS A 152 -3.33 -16.28 20.95
C LYS A 152 -3.38 -17.44 19.96
N ARG A 153 -4.46 -18.23 19.98
CA ARG A 153 -4.64 -19.36 19.07
C ARG A 153 -4.77 -18.91 17.61
N VAL A 154 -5.50 -17.82 17.36
CA VAL A 154 -5.61 -17.20 16.02
C VAL A 154 -4.25 -16.79 15.48
N LEU A 155 -3.41 -16.14 16.30
CA LEU A 155 -2.06 -15.70 15.89
C LEU A 155 -1.12 -16.88 15.59
N ASN A 156 -1.19 -17.95 16.39
CA ASN A 156 -0.39 -19.15 16.17
C ASN A 156 -0.77 -19.88 14.87
N GLU A 157 -2.07 -19.90 14.53
CA GLU A 157 -2.59 -20.55 13.31
C GLU A 157 -2.05 -19.90 12.03
N VAL A 158 -1.78 -18.59 12.06
CA VAL A 158 -1.17 -17.85 10.94
C VAL A 158 0.35 -17.68 11.06
N ASN A 159 0.98 -18.36 12.03
CA ASN A 159 2.41 -18.23 12.36
C ASN A 159 2.89 -16.77 12.44
N LYS A 160 2.04 -15.87 12.98
CA LYS A 160 2.29 -14.43 12.98
C LYS A 160 2.54 -13.93 14.40
N ARG A 161 3.69 -13.29 14.61
CA ARG A 161 3.95 -12.52 15.85
C ARG A 161 3.36 -11.12 15.73
N ARG A 162 2.86 -10.57 16.86
CA ARG A 162 2.35 -9.18 16.96
C ARG A 162 3.45 -8.19 16.54
N SER A 163 3.37 -7.72 15.30
CA SER A 163 4.47 -7.01 14.62
C SER A 163 4.04 -5.69 13.99
N ARG A 164 2.74 -5.39 13.95
CA ARG A 164 2.24 -4.16 13.29
C ARG A 164 2.65 -2.90 14.03
N VAL A 165 2.42 -2.86 15.34
CA VAL A 165 2.88 -1.74 16.20
C VAL A 165 4.40 -1.53 16.07
N ARG A 166 5.20 -2.59 15.94
CA ARG A 166 6.65 -2.48 15.71
C ARG A 166 7.00 -1.91 14.34
N THR A 167 6.23 -2.27 13.33
CA THR A 167 6.38 -1.72 11.98
C THR A 167 6.07 -0.22 11.99
N ILE A 168 5.04 0.22 12.73
CA ILE A 168 4.74 1.64 12.97
C ILE A 168 5.93 2.31 13.64
N TRP A 169 6.42 1.78 14.77
CA TRP A 169 7.54 2.36 15.49
C TRP A 169 8.81 2.47 14.63
N LYS A 170 9.12 1.45 13.83
CA LYS A 170 10.24 1.48 12.88
C LYS A 170 10.07 2.58 11.83
N ARG A 171 8.87 2.73 11.26
CA ARG A 171 8.56 3.80 10.29
C ARG A 171 8.68 5.18 10.93
N GLN A 172 8.09 5.37 12.12
CA GLN A 172 8.21 6.59 12.92
C GLN A 172 9.67 6.95 13.22
N ALA A 173 10.47 6.00 13.71
CA ALA A 173 11.87 6.23 14.02
C ALA A 173 12.70 6.60 12.76
N THR A 174 12.41 5.95 11.64
CA THR A 174 13.08 6.22 10.36
C THR A 174 12.74 7.62 9.84
N PHE A 175 11.44 7.97 9.85
CA PHE A 175 10.93 9.27 9.45
C PHE A 175 11.47 10.39 10.35
N LEU A 176 11.40 10.21 11.67
CA LEU A 176 11.93 11.16 12.64
C LEU A 176 13.44 11.38 12.42
N GLY A 177 14.20 10.31 12.20
CA GLY A 177 15.62 10.43 11.89
C GLY A 177 15.88 11.30 10.65
N HIS A 178 15.05 11.16 9.61
CA HIS A 178 15.11 12.03 8.43
C HIS A 178 14.78 13.49 8.76
N VAL A 179 13.67 13.74 9.46
CA VAL A 179 13.21 15.09 9.83
C VAL A 179 14.24 15.83 10.67
N MET A 180 14.76 15.17 11.71
CA MET A 180 15.65 15.78 12.69
C MET A 180 17.02 16.16 12.10
N ARG A 181 17.53 15.38 11.14
CA ARG A 181 18.82 15.67 10.48
C ARG A 181 18.72 16.69 9.35
N ARG A 182 17.51 17.00 8.85
CA ARG A 182 17.29 17.98 7.78
C ARG A 182 17.29 19.43 8.29
N GLY A 183 17.04 19.65 9.59
CA GLY A 183 17.14 20.95 10.25
C GLY A 183 16.15 22.03 9.79
N LYS A 184 15.05 21.64 9.13
CA LYS A 184 14.03 22.55 8.58
C LYS A 184 12.86 22.78 9.55
N LEU A 185 11.80 23.45 9.11
CA LEU A 185 10.62 23.79 9.94
C LEU A 185 10.04 22.57 10.68
N GLU A 186 10.08 21.40 10.07
CA GLU A 186 9.59 20.14 10.64
C GLU A 186 10.34 19.74 11.92
N HIS A 187 11.64 20.09 12.02
CA HIS A 187 12.42 19.93 13.24
C HIS A 187 11.89 20.84 14.35
N LEU A 188 11.57 22.10 14.04
CA LEU A 188 10.99 23.07 14.99
C LEU A 188 9.59 22.67 15.43
N VAL A 189 8.75 22.14 14.54
CA VAL A 189 7.41 21.63 14.91
C VAL A 189 7.50 20.45 15.88
N THR A 190 8.52 19.60 15.70
CA THR A 190 8.71 18.39 16.52
C THR A 190 9.35 18.68 17.88
N THR A 191 10.33 19.58 17.92
CA THR A 191 11.13 19.88 19.14
C THR A 191 10.74 21.19 19.84
N GLY A 192 9.96 22.02 19.17
CA GLY A 192 9.61 23.36 19.62
C GLY A 192 8.97 23.37 21.00
N LYS A 193 9.50 24.24 21.86
CA LYS A 193 8.89 24.59 23.13
C LYS A 193 8.18 25.93 22.94
N PHE A 194 6.90 25.99 23.21
CA PHE A 194 6.15 27.24 23.27
C PHE A 194 6.35 27.86 24.66
N GLU A 195 6.51 29.18 24.70
CA GLU A 195 6.54 29.92 25.96
C GLU A 195 5.15 29.90 26.62
N GLY A 196 5.13 29.64 27.92
CA GLY A 196 3.89 29.55 28.71
C GLY A 196 3.82 28.33 29.63
N LYS A 197 2.87 28.37 30.57
CA LYS A 197 2.59 27.23 31.46
C LYS A 197 1.51 26.36 30.82
N ARG A 198 1.71 25.04 30.84
CA ARG A 198 0.66 24.08 30.46
C ARG A 198 -0.50 24.18 31.46
N SER A 199 -1.72 23.94 30.99
CA SER A 199 -2.89 23.81 31.86
C SER A 199 -2.68 22.72 32.92
N ARG A 200 -3.26 22.91 34.11
CA ARG A 200 -3.27 21.89 35.16
C ARG A 200 -4.13 20.70 34.70
N GLY A 201 -3.59 19.49 34.81
CA GLY A 201 -4.27 18.25 34.42
C GLY A 201 -3.32 17.22 33.80
N ARG A 202 -3.89 16.10 33.32
CA ARG A 202 -3.13 15.06 32.61
C ARG A 202 -2.60 15.63 31.31
N GLN A 203 -1.28 15.63 31.16
CA GLN A 203 -0.64 16.07 29.92
C GLN A 203 -0.92 15.08 28.79
N ARG A 204 -1.17 15.60 27.59
CA ARG A 204 -1.33 14.77 26.39
C ARG A 204 0.00 14.08 26.06
N GLU A 205 -0.09 12.82 25.66
CA GLU A 205 1.06 12.06 25.17
C GLU A 205 1.58 12.68 23.88
N LYS A 206 2.90 12.68 23.71
CA LYS A 206 3.57 13.11 22.49
C LYS A 206 4.12 11.90 21.75
N ILE A 207 4.32 12.06 20.44
CA ILE A 207 4.97 11.06 19.58
C ILE A 207 6.31 10.61 20.18
N MET A 208 7.11 11.57 20.68
CA MET A 208 8.41 11.30 21.30
C MET A 208 8.34 10.47 22.59
N ASP A 209 7.26 10.58 23.35
CA ASP A 209 7.14 9.90 24.65
C ASP A 209 6.99 8.39 24.46
N GLY A 210 6.23 7.96 23.45
CA GLY A 210 6.08 6.55 23.11
C GLY A 210 7.29 6.00 22.38
N LEU A 211 7.89 6.79 21.48
CA LEU A 211 9.06 6.36 20.71
C LEU A 211 10.28 6.16 21.60
N ALA A 212 10.52 7.09 22.54
CA ALA A 212 11.61 6.96 23.51
C ALA A 212 11.47 5.66 24.29
N LYS A 213 10.29 5.38 24.87
CA LYS A 213 10.00 4.12 25.57
C LYS A 213 10.26 2.87 24.74
N TRP A 214 9.98 2.91 23.44
CA TRP A 214 10.20 1.77 22.55
C TRP A 214 11.67 1.55 22.21
N LEU A 215 12.44 2.61 21.99
CA LEU A 215 13.89 2.53 21.73
C LEU A 215 14.70 2.15 22.98
N GLY A 216 14.15 2.36 24.18
CA GLY A 216 14.71 1.96 25.47
C GLY A 216 14.26 2.87 26.63
N PRO A 217 14.74 2.66 27.87
CA PRO A 217 14.35 3.49 29.03
C PRO A 217 15.02 4.89 29.06
N GLY A 218 15.47 5.42 27.93
CA GLY A 218 16.13 6.73 27.84
C GLY A 218 15.17 7.90 28.01
N LYS A 219 15.67 9.04 28.52
CA LYS A 219 14.91 10.29 28.49
C LYS A 219 14.74 10.72 27.03
N VAL A 220 13.67 11.47 26.73
CA VAL A 220 13.44 12.05 25.39
C VAL A 220 14.63 12.88 24.92
N SER A 221 15.37 13.53 25.83
CA SER A 221 16.61 14.24 25.54
C SER A 221 17.68 13.35 24.90
N ASP A 222 17.83 12.14 25.42
CA ASP A 222 18.89 11.22 25.05
C ASP A 222 18.59 10.61 23.69
N THR A 223 17.30 10.32 23.44
CA THR A 223 16.79 9.94 22.13
C THR A 223 17.06 11.04 21.10
N LEU A 224 16.79 12.31 21.42
CA LEU A 224 17.03 13.44 20.51
C LEU A 224 18.52 13.64 20.21
N ALA A 225 19.41 13.38 21.18
CA ALA A 225 20.85 13.41 20.98
C ALA A 225 21.29 12.27 20.04
N ALA A 226 20.80 11.05 20.28
CA ALA A 226 21.15 9.88 19.48
C ALA A 226 20.68 9.97 18.02
N VAL A 227 19.58 10.66 17.74
CA VAL A 227 19.08 10.86 16.36
C VAL A 227 20.10 11.58 15.45
N LYS A 228 20.99 12.41 16.02
CA LYS A 228 22.00 13.14 15.23
C LYS A 228 23.03 12.21 14.60
N ASP A 229 23.40 11.15 15.31
CA ASP A 229 24.30 10.11 14.83
C ASP A 229 23.51 9.08 14.00
N ARG A 230 23.87 8.93 12.72
CA ARG A 230 23.14 8.06 11.79
C ARG A 230 23.33 6.59 12.12
N ASP A 231 24.52 6.19 12.55
CA ASP A 231 24.86 4.78 12.76
C ASP A 231 24.35 4.32 14.12
N LEU A 232 24.56 5.12 15.16
CA LEU A 232 23.94 4.90 16.47
C LEU A 232 22.41 4.79 16.37
N TRP A 233 21.77 5.69 15.61
CA TRP A 233 20.32 5.67 15.43
C TRP A 233 19.82 4.41 14.72
N ARG A 234 20.57 3.93 13.71
CA ARG A 234 20.25 2.70 12.99
C ARG A 234 20.37 1.48 13.90
N ASP A 235 21.42 1.42 14.70
CA ASP A 235 21.65 0.33 15.63
C ASP A 235 20.59 0.28 16.73
N MET A 236 20.20 1.44 17.28
CA MET A 236 19.11 1.54 18.25
C MET A 236 17.79 1.01 17.67
N ILE A 237 17.43 1.41 16.44
CA ILE A 237 16.22 0.90 15.77
C ILE A 237 16.32 -0.62 15.54
N ALA A 238 17.47 -1.11 15.09
CA ALA A 238 17.67 -2.54 14.84
C ALA A 238 17.56 -3.37 16.14
N ASN A 239 18.13 -2.88 17.23
CA ASN A 239 18.09 -3.53 18.54
C ASN A 239 16.68 -3.51 19.14
N ALA A 240 15.99 -2.36 19.12
CA ALA A 240 14.60 -2.26 19.59
C ALA A 240 13.64 -3.16 18.78
N TYR A 241 13.91 -3.35 17.49
CA TYR A 241 13.14 -4.26 16.64
C TYR A 241 13.40 -5.74 16.99
N LYS A 242 14.64 -6.10 17.36
CA LYS A 242 15.06 -7.46 17.73
C LYS A 242 14.64 -7.86 19.15
N GLN A 243 14.71 -6.98 20.15
CA GLN A 243 14.44 -7.29 21.57
C GLN A 243 13.00 -7.75 21.87
N GLY A 244 12.06 -7.63 20.92
CA GLY A 244 10.71 -8.13 21.06
C GLY A 244 10.49 -9.58 20.58
N THR A 245 11.53 -10.34 20.20
CA THR A 245 11.34 -11.75 19.76
C THR A 245 10.94 -12.67 20.89
#